data_AF-A0A417WIW0-F1
#
_entry.id   AF-A0A417WIW0-F1
#
_cell.length_a   1.000
_cell.length_b   1.000
_cell.length_c   1.000
_cell.angle_alpha   90.00
_cell.angle_beta   90.00
_cell.angle_gamma   90.00
#
_symmetry.space_group_name_H-M   'P 1'
#
loop_
_entity.id
_entity.type
_entity.pdbx_description
1 polymer ?
#
loop_
_entity_poly.entity_id
_entity_poly.type
_entity_poly.pdbx_seq_one_letter_code
_entity_poly.pdbx_strand_id
1 'polypeptide(L)'
;MINTRAAGDSRFARTGKDGAIYNADGVLLATVDSFTANVTYNNAAYSVLGNAQELETANTFKVALTMSQVVVEDDAFIQELVEAMESQTMPVWDFQGVLKGRNGTEERMVYRECIPSGQVDLQNITVGDVIKRAWNFAVNRPPKLQNLLALG
;
A
#
# COMPACT_ATOMS: atom_id res chain seq x y z
N MET A 1 -6.88 31.33 -30.00
CA MET A 1 -6.43 31.17 -28.60
C MET A 1 -6.33 29.67 -28.34
N ILE A 2 -5.10 29.14 -28.25
CA ILE A 2 -4.81 27.71 -28.15
C ILE A 2 -4.87 27.27 -26.68
N ASN A 3 -5.51 26.13 -26.44
CA ASN A 3 -5.72 25.51 -25.13
C ASN A 3 -4.39 25.30 -24.38
N THR A 4 -4.12 26.10 -23.35
CA THR A 4 -2.95 25.98 -22.45
C THR A 4 -3.27 25.13 -21.21
N ARG A 5 -3.94 24.00 -21.41
CA ARG A 5 -3.97 22.91 -20.43
C ARG A 5 -3.53 21.64 -21.14
N ALA A 6 -2.22 21.47 -21.24
CA ALA A 6 -1.63 20.16 -21.42
C ALA A 6 -2.00 19.33 -20.18
N ALA A 7 -3.17 18.71 -20.24
CA ALA A 7 -3.59 17.69 -19.31
C ALA A 7 -2.65 16.49 -19.50
N GLY A 8 -1.75 16.28 -18.54
CA GLY A 8 -1.00 15.04 -18.41
C GLY A 8 0.41 15.02 -19.02
N ASP A 9 1.31 15.90 -18.60
CA ASP A 9 2.74 15.57 -18.69
C ASP A 9 3.06 14.54 -17.59
N SER A 10 3.30 13.29 -18.00
CA SER A 10 3.55 12.15 -17.12
C SER A 10 4.87 12.25 -16.34
N ARG A 11 5.78 13.16 -16.71
CA ARG A 11 7.01 13.43 -15.96
C ARG A 11 6.77 14.27 -14.70
N PHE A 12 5.61 14.91 -14.61
CA PHE A 12 5.10 15.60 -13.42
C PHE A 12 3.92 14.84 -12.77
N ALA A 13 3.67 13.59 -13.19
CA ALA A 13 2.75 12.71 -12.50
C ALA A 13 3.23 12.55 -11.06
N ARG A 14 2.30 12.71 -10.11
CA ARG A 14 2.56 12.69 -8.66
C ARG A 14 3.32 11.41 -8.32
N THR A 15 4.57 11.55 -7.90
CA THR A 15 5.41 10.42 -7.53
C THR A 15 5.09 10.05 -6.09
N GLY A 16 4.23 9.04 -5.90
CA GLY A 16 4.10 8.31 -4.62
C GLY A 16 5.29 7.39 -4.38
N LYS A 17 6.50 7.91 -4.56
CA LYS A 17 7.76 7.16 -4.66
C LYS A 17 8.42 6.87 -3.31
N ASP A 18 7.90 7.42 -2.22
CA ASP A 18 8.61 7.40 -0.93
C ASP A 18 7.83 6.55 0.09
N GLY A 19 7.57 5.29 -0.26
CA GLY A 19 7.04 4.33 0.70
C GLY A 19 8.18 3.67 1.49
N ALA A 20 7.95 3.42 2.76
CA ALA A 20 8.90 2.74 3.65
C ALA A 20 8.17 1.69 4.49
N ILE A 21 8.81 0.54 4.70
CA ILE A 21 8.29 -0.53 5.54
C ILE A 21 9.16 -0.71 6.77
N TYR A 22 8.51 -0.91 7.91
CA TYR A 22 9.13 -0.99 9.22
C TYR A 22 8.71 -2.28 9.92
N ASN A 23 9.59 -2.81 10.78
CA ASN A 23 9.21 -3.87 11.72
C ASN A 23 8.42 -3.31 12.92
N ALA A 24 7.95 -4.20 13.79
CA ALA A 24 7.19 -3.85 14.98
C ALA A 24 7.94 -2.90 15.94
N ASP A 25 9.27 -2.93 15.94
CA ASP A 25 10.14 -2.06 16.74
C ASP A 25 10.38 -0.69 16.08
N GLY A 26 9.84 -0.46 14.88
CA GLY A 26 9.99 0.78 14.13
C GLY A 26 11.31 0.91 13.36
N VAL A 27 12.05 -0.19 13.20
CA VAL A 27 13.28 -0.23 12.38
C VAL A 27 12.88 -0.27 10.91
N LEU A 28 13.50 0.59 10.10
CA LEU A 28 13.31 0.60 8.64
C LEU A 28 13.87 -0.70 8.06
N LEU A 29 13.03 -1.45 7.35
CA LEU A 29 13.43 -2.65 6.63
C LEU A 29 13.74 -2.28 5.18
N ALA A 30 12.75 -1.82 4.41
CA ALA A 30 12.92 -1.55 2.97
C ALA A 30 12.35 -0.21 2.51
N THR A 31 12.95 0.32 1.44
CA THR A 31 12.34 1.31 0.53
C THR A 31 11.52 0.59 -0.56
N VAL A 32 10.42 1.20 -1.01
CA VAL A 32 9.59 0.64 -2.10
C VAL A 32 9.59 1.52 -3.33
N ASP A 33 9.64 0.89 -4.51
CA ASP A 33 9.57 1.59 -5.81
C ASP A 33 8.13 2.01 -6.14
N SER A 34 7.17 1.16 -5.80
CA SER A 34 5.74 1.45 -5.97
C SER A 34 4.89 0.68 -4.96
N PHE A 35 3.75 1.24 -4.61
CA PHE A 35 2.75 0.57 -3.79
C PHE A 35 1.33 0.99 -4.19
N THR A 36 0.38 0.11 -3.92
CA THR A 36 -1.05 0.31 -4.13
C THR A 36 -1.78 -0.19 -2.89
N ALA A 37 -2.57 0.67 -2.26
CA ALA A 37 -3.43 0.27 -1.15
C ALA A 37 -4.90 0.45 -1.57
N ASN A 38 -5.69 -0.61 -1.42
CA ASN A 38 -7.10 -0.63 -1.80
C ASN A 38 -7.95 -1.02 -0.61
N VAL A 39 -9.11 -0.37 -0.46
CA VAL A 39 -10.13 -0.72 0.54
C VAL A 39 -11.35 -1.24 -0.20
N THR A 40 -11.76 -2.47 0.11
CA THR A 40 -13.00 -3.07 -0.39
C THR A 40 -14.05 -2.99 0.70
N TYR A 41 -15.15 -2.29 0.45
CA TYR A 41 -16.33 -2.27 1.31
C TYR A 41 -17.27 -3.39 0.90
N ASN A 42 -17.67 -4.22 1.85
CA ASN A 42 -18.72 -5.21 1.70
C ASN A 42 -19.93 -4.71 2.47
N ASN A 43 -20.93 -4.22 1.76
CA ASN A 43 -22.20 -3.79 2.33
C ASN A 43 -23.24 -4.91 2.24
N ALA A 44 -24.23 -4.89 3.13
CA ALA A 44 -25.39 -5.78 3.05
C ALA A 44 -26.56 -5.03 2.40
N ALA A 45 -27.10 -5.59 1.32
CA ALA A 45 -28.28 -5.08 0.65
C ALA A 45 -29.57 -5.55 1.36
N TYR A 46 -30.55 -4.67 1.50
CA TYR A 46 -31.87 -4.98 2.06
C TYR A 46 -32.97 -4.15 1.38
N SER A 47 -34.19 -4.67 1.39
CA SER A 47 -35.37 -3.96 0.88
C SER A 47 -36.42 -3.82 1.98
N VAL A 48 -37.09 -2.66 2.01
CA VAL A 48 -38.22 -2.41 2.89
C VAL A 48 -39.52 -2.56 2.10
N LEU A 49 -40.52 -3.23 2.70
CA LEU A 49 -41.78 -3.53 2.01
C LEU A 49 -42.45 -2.23 1.55
N GLY A 50 -42.74 -2.14 0.24
CA GLY A 50 -43.36 -0.96 -0.36
C GLY A 50 -42.37 0.09 -0.91
N ASN A 51 -41.06 -0.09 -0.72
CA ASN A 51 -40.05 0.71 -1.41
C ASN A 51 -39.43 -0.10 -2.57
N ALA A 52 -39.42 0.48 -3.77
CA ALA A 52 -38.83 -0.15 -4.96
C ALA A 52 -37.30 -0.05 -5.00
N GLN A 53 -36.69 0.79 -4.15
CA GLN A 53 -35.25 0.96 -4.07
C GLN A 53 -34.62 -0.01 -3.06
N GLU A 54 -33.57 -0.71 -3.50
CA GLU A 54 -32.69 -1.51 -2.65
C GLU A 54 -31.74 -0.58 -1.88
N LEU A 55 -31.64 -0.80 -0.57
CA LEU A 55 -30.83 0.00 0.35
C LEU A 55 -29.62 -0.81 0.82
N GLU A 56 -28.54 -0.13 1.14
CA GLU A 56 -27.32 -0.76 1.66
C GLU A 56 -27.07 -0.33 3.10
N THR A 57 -26.61 -1.28 3.94
CA THR A 57 -26.02 -1.00 5.25
C THR A 57 -24.56 -1.42 5.29
N ALA A 58 -23.73 -0.64 5.99
CA ALA A 58 -22.33 -0.95 6.15
C ALA A 58 -22.16 -2.25 6.97
N ASN A 59 -21.32 -3.16 6.49
CA ASN A 59 -21.04 -4.42 7.18
C ASN A 59 -19.54 -4.56 7.50
N THR A 60 -18.69 -4.81 6.50
CA THR A 60 -17.25 -4.93 6.71
C THR A 60 -16.45 -4.19 5.65
N PHE A 61 -15.19 -3.89 5.93
CA PHE A 61 -14.23 -3.48 4.91
C PHE A 61 -12.94 -4.27 5.07
N LYS A 62 -12.27 -4.55 3.96
CA LYS A 62 -10.94 -5.18 3.93
C LYS A 62 -9.96 -4.24 3.27
N VAL A 63 -8.80 -4.06 3.89
CA VAL A 63 -7.70 -3.29 3.33
C VAL A 63 -6.64 -4.25 2.81
N ALA A 64 -6.29 -4.11 1.54
CA ALA A 64 -5.22 -4.84 0.88
C ALA A 64 -4.14 -3.87 0.45
N LEU A 65 -2.88 -4.19 0.77
CA LEU A 65 -1.71 -3.42 0.37
C LEU A 65 -0.84 -4.32 -0.53
N THR A 66 -0.52 -3.84 -1.71
CA THR A 66 0.41 -4.49 -2.65
C THR A 66 1.58 -3.54 -2.88
N MET A 67 2.81 -4.05 -2.88
CA MET A 67 4.00 -3.23 -3.13
C MET A 67 5.03 -3.95 -3.99
N SER A 68 5.90 -3.16 -4.61
CA SER A 68 7.07 -3.60 -5.34
C SER A 68 8.32 -3.03 -4.68
N GLN A 69 9.11 -3.92 -4.06
CA GLN A 69 10.39 -3.59 -3.44
C GLN A 69 11.52 -3.72 -4.47
N VAL A 70 12.51 -2.82 -4.44
CA VAL A 70 13.76 -2.98 -5.18
C VAL A 70 14.70 -3.89 -4.38
N VAL A 71 15.08 -5.03 -4.94
CA VAL A 71 15.85 -6.06 -4.21
C VAL A 71 17.30 -5.64 -3.94
N VAL A 72 17.82 -4.68 -4.71
CA VAL A 72 19.22 -4.24 -4.61
C VAL A 72 19.48 -3.37 -3.37
N GLU A 73 18.43 -2.88 -2.70
CA GLU A 73 18.54 -1.89 -1.62
C GLU A 73 18.28 -2.45 -0.21
N ASP A 74 17.77 -3.68 -0.05
CA ASP A 74 17.45 -4.24 1.27
C ASP A 74 17.36 -5.79 1.31
N ASP A 75 18.11 -6.38 2.25
CA ASP A 75 18.18 -7.81 2.54
C ASP A 75 17.50 -8.23 3.86
N ALA A 76 17.13 -7.29 4.75
CA ALA A 76 16.56 -7.61 6.06
C ALA A 76 15.10 -8.09 5.96
N PHE A 77 14.35 -7.52 5.02
CA PHE A 77 12.94 -7.86 4.85
C PHE A 77 12.69 -9.30 4.42
N ILE A 78 13.54 -9.84 3.54
CA ILE A 78 13.46 -11.24 3.11
C ILE A 78 13.99 -12.19 4.20
N GLN A 79 14.98 -11.77 4.98
CA GLN A 79 15.50 -12.55 6.11
C GLN A 79 14.41 -12.78 7.16
N GLU A 80 13.70 -11.73 7.58
CA GLU A 80 12.58 -11.86 8.53
C GLU A 80 11.48 -12.78 8.00
N LEU A 81 11.17 -12.73 6.69
CA LEU A 81 10.19 -13.65 6.10
C LEU A 81 10.67 -15.11 6.17
N VAL A 82 11.93 -15.37 5.81
CA VAL A 82 12.48 -16.74 5.79
C VAL A 82 12.63 -17.29 7.21
N GLU A 83 13.05 -16.46 8.17
CA GLU A 83 13.09 -16.82 9.59
C GLU A 83 11.69 -17.10 10.14
N ALA A 84 10.69 -16.32 9.74
CA ALA A 84 9.30 -16.60 10.09
C ALA A 84 8.79 -17.92 9.53
N MET A 85 9.23 -18.32 8.34
CA MET A 85 8.90 -19.63 7.75
C MET A 85 9.52 -20.78 8.55
N GLU A 86 10.74 -20.61 9.06
CA GLU A 86 11.42 -21.61 9.89
C GLU A 86 10.83 -21.68 11.31
N SER A 87 10.64 -20.52 11.94
CA SER A 87 10.11 -20.39 13.31
C SER A 87 8.59 -20.55 13.41
N GLN A 88 7.89 -20.60 12.27
CA GLN A 88 6.42 -20.61 12.16
C GLN A 88 5.72 -19.42 12.83
N THR A 89 6.47 -18.36 13.14
CA THR A 89 5.93 -17.14 13.74
C THR A 89 5.81 -16.08 12.65
N MET A 90 4.58 -15.83 12.19
CA MET A 90 4.34 -14.90 11.09
C MET A 90 4.81 -13.49 11.44
N PRO A 91 5.54 -12.81 10.53
CA PRO A 91 5.98 -11.46 10.79
C PRO A 91 4.81 -10.50 10.60
N VAL A 92 4.86 -9.40 11.35
CA VAL A 92 3.87 -8.33 11.29
C VAL A 92 4.63 -7.02 11.09
N TRP A 93 4.26 -6.29 10.06
CA TRP A 93 4.96 -5.06 9.66
C TRP A 93 4.05 -3.85 9.66
N ASP A 94 4.65 -2.68 9.76
CA ASP A 94 3.98 -1.39 9.60
C ASP A 94 4.52 -0.71 8.35
N PHE A 95 3.61 -0.30 7.46
CA PHE A 95 3.95 0.38 6.21
C PHE A 95 3.54 1.85 6.26
N GLN A 96 4.40 2.72 5.73
CA GLN A 96 4.14 4.13 5.61
C GLN A 96 4.28 4.58 4.16
N GLY A 97 3.16 5.02 3.59
CA GLY A 97 3.12 5.64 2.27
C GLY A 97 3.18 7.16 2.39
N VAL A 98 4.09 7.79 1.63
CA VAL A 98 4.17 9.25 1.52
C VAL A 98 3.84 9.69 0.09
N LEU A 99 2.91 10.64 -0.04
CA LEU A 99 2.57 11.30 -1.29
C LEU A 99 3.01 12.76 -1.22
N LYS A 100 3.94 13.18 -2.08
CA LYS A 100 4.38 14.58 -2.13
C LYS A 100 3.50 15.40 -3.08
N GLY A 101 2.96 16.50 -2.55
CA GLY A 101 2.20 17.51 -3.28
C GLY A 101 3.11 18.53 -3.96
N ARG A 102 2.56 19.25 -4.94
CA ARG A 102 3.28 20.27 -5.74
C ARG A 102 3.82 21.43 -4.89
N ASN A 103 3.21 21.69 -3.73
CA ASN A 103 3.54 22.80 -2.84
C ASN A 103 4.54 22.39 -1.74
N GLY A 104 5.15 21.20 -1.82
CA GLY A 104 6.02 20.66 -0.77
C GLY A 104 5.28 20.06 0.43
N THR A 105 3.94 20.06 0.40
CA THR A 105 3.09 19.38 1.38
C THR A 105 3.11 17.88 1.17
N GLU A 106 3.04 17.09 2.24
CA GLU A 106 3.04 15.62 2.15
C GLU A 106 1.73 15.04 2.66
N GLU A 107 1.11 14.13 1.91
CA GLU A 107 0.22 13.14 2.50
C GLU A 107 1.04 12.03 3.11
N ARG A 108 0.67 11.60 4.31
CA ARG A 108 1.30 10.47 4.96
C ARG A 108 0.21 9.55 5.46
N MET A 109 0.18 8.34 4.90
CA MET A 109 -0.76 7.30 5.29
C MET A 109 0.02 6.17 5.97
N VAL A 110 -0.45 5.75 7.14
CA VAL A 110 0.15 4.66 7.90
C VAL A 110 -0.80 3.46 7.89
N TYR A 111 -0.27 2.32 7.47
CA TYR A 111 -0.91 1.02 7.47
C TYR A 111 -0.23 0.17 8.52
N ARG A 112 -0.99 -0.28 9.52
CA ARG A 112 -0.43 -1.06 10.62
C ARG A 112 -0.93 -2.48 10.61
N GLU A 113 -0.14 -3.36 11.19
CA GLU A 113 -0.47 -4.80 11.24
C GLU A 113 -0.65 -5.36 9.83
N CYS A 114 0.32 -5.08 8.96
CA CYS A 114 0.42 -5.64 7.62
C CYS A 114 0.92 -7.08 7.71
N ILE A 115 0.07 -8.04 7.35
CA ILE A 115 0.36 -9.47 7.36
C ILE A 115 0.53 -9.95 5.92
N PRO A 116 1.63 -10.66 5.59
CA PRO A 116 1.80 -11.27 4.26
C PRO A 116 0.59 -12.12 3.90
N SER A 117 0.05 -11.94 2.70
CA SER A 117 -1.19 -12.59 2.27
C SER A 117 -1.15 -12.91 0.79
N GLY A 118 -1.66 -14.09 0.41
CA GLY A 118 -1.65 -14.55 -0.98
C GLY A 118 -0.25 -14.96 -1.42
N GLN A 119 0.10 -14.67 -2.67
CA GLN A 119 1.41 -15.00 -3.22
C GLN A 119 2.43 -13.91 -2.86
N VAL A 120 3.59 -14.36 -2.35
CA VAL A 120 4.80 -13.55 -2.18
C VAL A 120 5.90 -14.19 -3.02
N ASP A 121 6.54 -13.39 -3.87
CA ASP A 121 7.63 -13.89 -4.70
C ASP A 121 8.92 -14.01 -3.88
N LEU A 122 9.43 -15.21 -3.70
CA LEU A 122 10.73 -15.43 -3.04
C LEU A 122 11.89 -15.07 -3.97
N GLN A 123 11.84 -15.59 -5.19
CA GLN A 123 12.81 -15.37 -6.26
C GLN A 123 12.08 -15.34 -7.60
N ASN A 124 12.06 -14.17 -8.25
CA ASN A 124 11.49 -13.98 -9.58
C ASN A 124 12.42 -13.04 -10.35
N ILE A 125 13.38 -13.60 -11.07
CA ILE A 125 14.51 -12.88 -11.67
C ILE A 125 14.45 -13.01 -13.19
N THR A 126 14.48 -11.87 -13.89
CA THR A 126 14.59 -11.79 -15.35
C THR A 126 15.86 -11.03 -15.71
N VAL A 127 16.56 -11.48 -16.77
CA VAL A 127 17.81 -10.85 -17.22
C VAL A 127 17.52 -9.48 -17.85
N GLY A 128 18.25 -8.45 -17.44
CA GLY A 128 18.24 -7.12 -18.07
C GLY A 128 17.48 -6.02 -17.30
N ASP A 129 16.76 -6.37 -16.23
CA ASP A 129 15.97 -5.42 -15.43
C ASP A 129 16.46 -5.33 -13.97
N VAL A 130 16.08 -4.23 -13.31
CA VAL A 130 16.22 -4.10 -11.85
C VAL A 130 15.34 -5.17 -11.19
N ILE A 131 15.94 -5.99 -10.33
CA ILE A 131 15.22 -7.06 -9.63
C ILE A 131 14.22 -6.42 -8.66
N LYS A 132 12.93 -6.73 -8.87
CA LYS A 132 11.83 -6.28 -8.01
C LYS A 132 11.14 -7.47 -7.38
N ARG A 133 10.71 -7.30 -6.12
CA ARG A 133 9.92 -8.29 -5.41
C ARG A 133 8.49 -7.79 -5.20
N ALA A 134 7.53 -8.59 -5.64
CA ALA A 134 6.11 -8.31 -5.44
C ALA A 134 5.64 -8.84 -4.09
N TRP A 135 4.97 -7.98 -3.34
CA TRP A 135 4.45 -8.27 -2.01
C TRP A 135 2.97 -7.94 -1.92
N ASN A 136 2.24 -8.78 -1.20
CA ASN A 136 0.81 -8.65 -0.96
C ASN A 136 0.53 -8.79 0.54
N PHE A 137 -0.27 -7.87 1.07
CA PHE A 137 -0.58 -7.78 2.50
C PHE A 137 -2.07 -7.62 2.74
N ALA A 138 -2.54 -8.25 3.81
CA ALA A 138 -3.77 -7.84 4.49
C ALA A 138 -3.40 -6.86 5.59
N VAL A 139 -4.07 -5.71 5.65
CA VAL A 139 -3.85 -4.71 6.71
C VAL A 139 -4.97 -4.88 7.74
N ASN A 140 -4.63 -5.34 8.93
CA ASN A 140 -5.62 -5.68 9.95
C ASN A 140 -6.07 -4.48 10.79
N ARG A 141 -5.32 -3.37 10.72
CA ARG A 141 -5.71 -2.12 11.37
C ARG A 141 -6.24 -1.11 10.37
N PRO A 142 -7.34 -0.39 10.68
CA PRO A 142 -7.79 0.72 9.83
C PRO A 142 -6.65 1.71 9.57
N PRO A 143 -6.39 2.10 8.30
CA PRO A 143 -5.35 3.04 7.95
C PRO A 143 -5.53 4.38 8.67
N LYS A 144 -4.42 5.01 9.02
CA LYS A 144 -4.43 6.33 9.66
C LYS A 144 -3.77 7.37 8.76
N LEU A 145 -4.51 8.44 8.50
CA LEU A 145 -3.96 9.64 7.87
C LEU A 145 -3.17 10.40 8.93
N GLN A 146 -1.87 10.51 8.73
CA GLN A 146 -0.97 11.23 9.64
C GLN A 146 -0.82 12.68 9.20
N ASN A 147 -0.65 12.92 7.89
CA ASN A 147 -0.61 14.26 7.30
C ASN A 147 -1.54 14.31 6.08
N LEU A 148 -2.21 15.44 5.90
CA LEU A 148 -3.08 15.71 4.74
C LEU A 148 -2.31 16.51 3.69
N LEU A 149 -2.57 16.24 2.41
CA LEU A 149 -2.22 17.18 1.35
C LEU A 149 -3.05 18.46 1.52
N ALA A 150 -2.42 19.53 1.99
CA ALA A 150 -3.05 20.83 1.99
C ALA A 150 -3.18 21.34 0.53
N LEU A 151 -4.40 21.68 0.15
CA LEU A 151 -4.66 22.57 -0.98
C LEU A 151 -4.35 23.97 -0.46
N GLY A 152 -3.20 24.53 -0.85
CA GLY A 152 -2.83 25.90 -0.50
C GLY A 152 -3.87 26.92 -0.94
#